data_AF-A0A556N3H5-F1
#
_entry.id   AF-A0A556N3H5-F1
#
_cell.length_a   1.000
_cell.length_b   1.000
_cell.length_c   1.000
_cell.angle_alpha   90.00
_cell.angle_beta   90.00
_cell.angle_gamma   90.00
#
_symmetry.space_group_name_H-M   'P 1'
#
loop_
_entity.id
_entity.type
_entity.pdbx_description
1 polymer ?
#
loop_
_entity_poly.entity_id
_entity_poly.type
_entity_poly.pdbx_seq_one_letter_code
_entity_poly.pdbx_strand_id
1 'polypeptide(L)'
;MKTNVLTLIKDDIKISRLTNALDRLNVPVNHYPLGNAKVIFSLMEIPEAEQNFEMYYKLIEQAADMEQFDSTEKISESAEGIFRELMGV
;
A
#
# COMPACT_ATOMS: atom_id res chain seq x y z
N MET A 1 -2.65 -15.20 8.98
CA MET A 1 -3.45 -14.28 8.14
C MET A 1 -2.95 -12.84 8.24
N LYS A 2 -3.00 -12.19 9.42
CA LYS A 2 -2.46 -10.83 9.65
C LYS A 2 -1.05 -10.62 9.07
N THR A 3 -0.10 -11.50 9.39
CA THR A 3 1.28 -11.40 8.88
C THR A 3 1.37 -11.39 7.35
N ASN A 4 0.51 -12.16 6.68
CA ASN A 4 0.49 -12.23 5.22
C ASN A 4 -0.09 -10.93 4.64
N VAL A 5 -1.20 -10.44 5.18
CA VAL A 5 -1.80 -9.16 4.78
C VAL A 5 -0.82 -8.01 4.98
N LEU A 6 -0.14 -7.93 6.12
CA LEU A 6 0.89 -6.91 6.37
C LEU A 6 2.04 -7.01 5.37
N THR A 7 2.42 -8.23 4.96
CA THR A 7 3.48 -8.41 3.96
C THR A 7 3.05 -7.84 2.61
N LEU A 8 1.82 -8.14 2.19
CA LEU A 8 1.22 -7.61 0.97
C LEU A 8 1.11 -6.07 0.99
N ILE A 9 0.65 -5.49 2.10
CA ILE A 9 0.58 -4.03 2.28
C ILE A 9 1.97 -3.40 2.19
N LYS A 10 2.97 -3.98 2.87
CA LYS A 10 4.35 -3.47 2.81
C LYS A 10 4.91 -3.51 1.38
N ASP A 11 4.58 -4.53 0.61
CA ASP A 11 5.06 -4.64 -0.76
C ASP A 11 4.38 -3.59 -1.66
N ASP A 12 3.09 -3.31 -1.48
CA ASP A 12 2.41 -2.22 -2.18
C ASP A 12 2.99 -0.83 -1.82
N ILE A 13 3.34 -0.59 -0.55
CA ILE A 13 4.05 0.64 -0.13
C ILE A 13 5.41 0.76 -0.83
N LYS A 14 6.20 -0.32 -0.88
CA LYS A 14 7.52 -0.30 -1.53
C LYS A 14 7.40 -0.08 -3.04
N ILE A 15 6.43 -0.71 -3.69
CA ILE A 15 6.16 -0.55 -5.12
C ILE A 15 5.79 0.91 -5.39
N SER A 16 4.86 1.48 -4.61
CA SER A 16 4.44 2.87 -4.76
C SER A 16 5.62 3.85 -4.56
N ARG A 17 6.51 3.60 -3.59
CA ARG A 17 7.75 4.37 -3.43
C ARG A 17 8.65 4.25 -4.64
N LEU A 18 8.90 3.03 -5.11
CA LEU A 18 9.75 2.80 -6.27
C LEU A 18 9.20 3.56 -7.48
N THR A 19 7.88 3.50 -7.72
CA THR A 19 7.27 4.25 -8.82
C THR A 19 7.43 5.76 -8.67
N ASN A 20 7.25 6.30 -7.46
CA ASN A 20 7.43 7.74 -7.21
C ASN A 20 8.88 8.18 -7.42
N ALA A 21 9.87 7.35 -7.05
CA ALA A 21 11.29 7.65 -7.30
C ALA A 21 11.61 7.65 -8.80
N LEU A 22 11.10 6.65 -9.53
CA LEU A 22 11.34 6.54 -10.97
C LEU A 22 10.70 7.70 -11.72
N ASP A 23 9.49 8.11 -11.33
CA ASP A 23 8.80 9.28 -11.89
C ASP A 23 9.61 10.57 -11.69
N ARG A 24 10.16 10.80 -10.48
CA ARG A 24 11.07 11.93 -10.18
C ARG A 24 12.34 11.93 -11.05
N LEU A 25 12.76 10.77 -11.54
CA LEU A 25 13.91 10.62 -12.44
C LEU A 25 13.52 10.70 -13.93
N ASN A 26 12.26 11.02 -14.24
CA ASN A 26 11.68 10.97 -15.58
C ASN A 26 11.84 9.60 -16.26
N VAL A 27 11.90 8.52 -15.47
CA VAL A 27 11.88 7.16 -15.99
C VAL A 27 10.43 6.77 -16.19
N PRO A 28 10.00 6.37 -17.41
CA PRO A 28 8.63 5.96 -17.66
C PRO A 28 8.28 4.75 -16.81
N VAL A 29 7.52 5.01 -15.75
CA VAL A 29 6.83 3.97 -15.01
C VAL A 29 5.54 3.70 -15.75
N ASN A 30 5.55 2.71 -16.63
CA ASN A 30 4.32 2.06 -17.05
C ASN A 30 3.60 1.68 -15.76
N HIS A 31 2.52 2.39 -15.41
CA HIS A 31 1.77 2.28 -14.16
C HIS A 31 1.95 0.90 -13.55
N TYR A 32 2.80 0.75 -12.52
CA TYR A 32 2.93 -0.53 -11.84
C TYR A 32 1.60 -0.70 -11.10
N PRO A 33 0.73 -1.63 -11.51
CA PRO A 33 -0.51 -1.81 -10.79
C PRO A 33 -0.15 -2.30 -9.40
N LEU A 34 -0.60 -1.58 -8.37
CA LEU A 34 -0.63 -2.10 -7.01
C LEU A 34 -1.48 -3.36 -7.03
N GLY A 35 -0.80 -4.50 -7.04
CA GLY A 35 -1.38 -5.78 -7.46
C GLY A 35 -2.04 -6.54 -6.31
N ASN A 36 -1.78 -6.15 -5.06
CA ASN A 36 -2.16 -6.94 -3.92
C ASN A 36 -3.52 -6.56 -3.33
N ALA A 37 -4.12 -5.43 -3.72
CA ALA A 37 -5.40 -4.94 -3.17
C ALA A 37 -6.51 -6.01 -3.19
N LYS A 38 -6.72 -6.69 -4.33
CA LYS A 38 -7.72 -7.77 -4.46
C LYS A 38 -7.46 -8.93 -3.51
N VAL A 39 -6.20 -9.35 -3.40
CA VAL A 39 -5.80 -10.45 -2.51
C VAL A 39 -5.98 -10.04 -1.05
N ILE A 40 -5.60 -8.82 -0.68
CA ILE A 40 -5.79 -8.27 0.66
C ILE A 40 -7.28 -8.23 1.01
N PHE A 41 -8.12 -7.70 0.13
CA PHE A 41 -9.56 -7.60 0.38
C PHE A 41 -10.20 -8.97 0.52
N SER A 42 -9.83 -9.92 -0.35
CA SER A 42 -10.29 -11.32 -0.23
C SER A 42 -9.87 -11.96 1.10
N LEU A 43 -8.62 -11.75 1.55
CA LEU A 43 -8.13 -12.27 2.83
C LEU A 43 -8.75 -11.59 4.05
N MET A 44 -9.29 -10.38 3.90
CA MET A 44 -9.91 -9.59 4.96
C MET A 44 -11.45 -9.58 4.89
N GLU A 45 -12.04 -10.32 3.96
CA GLU A 45 -13.49 -10.34 3.71
C GLU A 45 -14.08 -8.94 3.40
N ILE A 46 -13.26 -8.06 2.81
CA ILE A 46 -13.66 -6.72 2.38
C ILE A 46 -14.28 -6.82 0.97
N PRO A 47 -15.48 -6.25 0.72
CA PRO A 47 -16.07 -6.24 -0.61
C PRO A 47 -15.17 -5.54 -1.64
N GLU A 48 -15.06 -6.11 -2.84
CA GLU A 48 -14.35 -5.50 -3.98
C GLU A 48 -15.16 -4.36 -4.64
N ALA A 49 -15.66 -3.42 -3.83
CA ALA A 49 -16.31 -2.21 -4.29
C ALA A 49 -15.26 -1.15 -4.65
N GLU A 50 -15.51 -0.35 -5.70
CA GLU A 50 -14.61 0.70 -6.20
C GLU A 50 -14.12 1.64 -5.09
N GLN A 51 -15.03 2.11 -4.24
CA GLN A 51 -14.72 2.96 -3.08
C GLN A 51 -13.67 2.36 -2.12
N ASN A 52 -13.63 1.04 -1.96
CA ASN A 52 -12.65 0.39 -1.08
C ASN A 52 -11.27 0.39 -1.74
N PHE A 53 -11.21 0.18 -3.06
CA PHE A 53 -9.96 0.31 -3.82
C PHE A 53 -9.44 1.74 -3.77
N GLU A 54 -10.29 2.73 -4.01
CA GLU A 54 -9.92 4.15 -3.93
C GLU A 54 -9.36 4.51 -2.54
N MET A 55 -10.04 4.08 -1.48
CA MET A 55 -9.57 4.27 -0.10
C MET A 55 -8.20 3.62 0.11
N TYR A 56 -8.05 2.35 -0.28
CA TYR A 56 -6.80 1.61 -0.10
C TYR A 56 -5.64 2.24 -0.86
N TYR A 57 -5.84 2.62 -2.12
CA TYR A 57 -4.80 3.25 -2.92
C TYR A 57 -4.39 4.61 -2.36
N LYS A 58 -5.33 5.40 -1.86
CA LYS A 58 -5.02 6.65 -1.16
C LYS A 58 -4.15 6.42 0.09
N LEU A 59 -4.44 5.38 0.87
CA LEU A 59 -3.63 5.02 2.04
C LEU A 59 -2.21 4.59 1.65
N ILE A 60 -2.07 3.85 0.55
CA ILE A 60 -0.76 3.45 0.02
C ILE A 60 0.03 4.66 -0.48
N GLU A 61 -0.60 5.58 -1.22
CA GLU A 61 0.04 6.82 -1.68
C GLU A 61 0.56 7.66 -0.50
N GLN A 62 -0.23 7.81 0.56
CA GLN A 62 0.19 8.51 1.78
C GLN A 62 1.38 7.82 2.46
N ALA A 63 1.36 6.49 2.57
CA ALA A 63 2.46 5.72 3.16
C ALA A 63 3.72 5.66 2.27
N ALA A 64 3.58 5.97 0.99
CA ALA A 64 4.66 5.99 0.01
C ALA A 64 5.38 7.34 -0.08
N ASP A 65 5.00 8.33 0.71
CA ASP A 65 5.71 9.60 0.77
C ASP A 65 7.16 9.40 1.28
N MET A 66 8.12 9.73 0.42
CA MET A 66 9.53 9.48 0.64
C MET A 66 10.12 10.33 1.77
N GLU A 67 9.58 11.52 2.01
CA GLU A 67 10.12 12.43 3.02
C GLU A 67 9.74 12.00 4.44
N GLN A 68 8.67 11.22 4.59
CA GLN A 68 8.12 10.84 5.89
C GLN A 68 8.71 9.54 6.46
N PHE A 69 9.18 8.61 5.62
CA PHE A 69 9.30 7.20 6.01
C PHE A 69 10.60 6.47 5.62
N ASP A 70 11.75 7.09 5.85
CA ASP A 70 13.08 6.63 5.44
C ASP A 70 13.62 5.33 6.10
N SER A 71 12.79 4.55 6.82
CA SER A 71 13.21 3.29 7.47
C SER A 71 12.24 2.12 7.27
N THR A 72 12.77 0.90 7.29
CA THR A 72 12.00 -0.37 7.24
C THR A 72 11.00 -0.48 8.41
N GLU A 73 11.35 0.07 9.57
CA GLU A 73 10.49 0.13 10.75
C GLU A 73 9.26 0.98 10.47
N LYS A 74 9.45 2.18 9.90
CA LYS A 74 8.36 3.06 9.50
C LYS A 74 7.43 2.44 8.45
N ILE A 75 7.97 1.70 7.48
CA ILE A 75 7.13 0.93 6.53
C ILE A 75 6.24 -0.08 7.27
N SER A 76 6.78 -0.73 8.30
CA SER A 76 6.04 -1.72 9.08
C SER A 76 4.95 -1.05 9.93
N GLU A 77 5.23 0.11 10.52
CA GLU A 77 4.24 0.93 11.23
C GLU A 77 3.13 1.42 10.31
N SER A 78 3.46 1.96 9.13
CA SER A 78 2.48 2.37 8.13
C SER A 78 1.60 1.19 7.70
N ALA A 79 2.19 0.01 7.47
CA ALA A 79 1.42 -1.17 7.10
C ALA A 79 0.47 -1.64 8.21
N GLU A 80 0.88 -1.56 9.48
CA GLU A 80 -0.02 -1.81 10.63
C GLU A 80 -1.14 -0.78 10.73
N GLY A 81 -0.85 0.50 10.45
CA GLY A 81 -1.86 1.56 10.40
C GLY A 81 -2.91 1.31 9.32
N ILE A 82 -2.49 0.97 8.10
CA ILE A 82 -3.39 0.62 7.00
C ILE A 82 -4.20 -0.63 7.34
N PHE A 83 -3.57 -1.65 7.93
CA PHE A 83 -4.28 -2.86 8.35
C PHE A 83 -5.39 -2.55 9.37
N ARG A 84 -5.15 -1.64 10.32
CA ARG A 84 -6.14 -1.20 11.30
C ARG A 84 -7.30 -0.44 10.65
N GLU A 85 -6.98 0.48 9.74
CA GLU A 85 -7.99 1.22 8.97
C GLU A 85 -8.91 0.28 8.19
N LEU A 86 -8.34 -0.75 7.54
CA LEU A 86 -9.10 -1.77 6.81
C LEU A 86 -9.97 -2.65 7.73
N MET A 87 -9.60 -2.80 9.01
CA MET A 87 -10.39 -3.51 10.01
C MET A 87 -11.45 -2.59 10.68
N GLY A 88 -11.41 -1.28 10.43
CA GLY A 88 -12.29 -0.29 11.05
C GLY A 88 -12.05 -0.06 12.55
N VAL A 89 -10.80 -0.17 13.02
CA VAL A 89 -10.40 -0.06 14.45
C VAL A 89 -9.20 0.85 14.69
#